data_AF-A0A1U9JW54-F1
#
_entry.id   AF-A0A1U9JW54-F1
#
_cell.length_a   1.000
_cell.length_b   1.000
_cell.length_c   1.000
_cell.angle_alpha   90.00
_cell.angle_beta   90.00
_cell.angle_gamma   90.00
#
_symmetry.space_group_name_H-M   'P 1'
#
loop_
_entity.id
_entity.type
_entity.pdbx_description
1 polymer ?
#
loop_
_entity_poly.entity_id
_entity_poly.type
_entity_poly.pdbx_seq_one_letter_code
_entity_poly.pdbx_strand_id
1 'polypeptide(L)'
;MTDTASLLLNWYDKHHRILPWRITPAEQARGMAPDPYRVWLSEVMLQQTTVEAVKAYFNKFTSQWPDISALAGASQDDILRAWAGLGYYSRARNLKACADKIMAGHGGVFPRELAGLRALPGIGDYTAAAIAAIAFNLPHAVVDGNVERVVSRLFCLTTPLPAAKAEIRIRTQGITPAERPGDFAQSMMDLGATICTPKRPSCFLCPLNEHCLALKNDEPQRLPLKAPKAEKPLRTGMAFVAISENSRVYLQKRPEKGLLGGMSEVPNYFAPGADKADLSRAPFATDWRYQGDITHVFTHFTLVLAIYRADNLPEHSDTGGWWVAVDKLKGEALPTVIKKAVAQVLPTAFNNTERKPADRNA
;
A
#
# COMPACT_ATOMS: atom_id res chain seq x y z
N MET A 1 -38.84 -12.47 5.12
CA MET A 1 -38.03 -11.89 4.03
C MET A 1 -36.60 -11.85 4.52
N THR A 2 -35.69 -12.56 3.85
CA THR A 2 -34.27 -12.58 4.22
C THR A 2 -33.65 -11.23 3.89
N ASP A 3 -32.96 -10.60 4.84
CA ASP A 3 -32.27 -9.33 4.62
C ASP A 3 -30.93 -9.54 3.87
N THR A 4 -30.40 -8.46 3.29
CA THR A 4 -29.13 -8.45 2.53
C THR A 4 -27.97 -9.05 3.33
N ALA A 5 -27.92 -8.78 4.63
CA ALA A 5 -26.85 -9.25 5.51
C ALA A 5 -26.87 -10.78 5.63
N SER A 6 -28.05 -11.35 5.88
CA SER A 6 -28.24 -12.80 6.02
C SER A 6 -27.89 -13.55 4.73
N LEU A 7 -28.30 -13.04 3.56
CA LEU A 7 -27.93 -13.63 2.26
C LEU A 7 -26.42 -13.67 2.06
N LEU A 8 -25.75 -12.56 2.39
CA LEU A 8 -24.32 -12.43 2.19
C LEU A 8 -23.50 -13.27 3.18
N LEU A 9 -23.90 -13.32 4.45
CA LEU A 9 -23.26 -14.16 5.46
C LEU A 9 -23.40 -15.65 5.13
N ASN A 10 -24.57 -16.09 4.68
CA ASN A 10 -24.79 -17.47 4.22
C ASN A 10 -23.89 -17.86 3.04
N TRP A 11 -23.63 -16.92 2.13
CA TRP A 11 -22.67 -17.11 1.05
C TRP A 11 -21.24 -17.16 1.58
N TYR A 12 -20.88 -16.25 2.49
CA TYR A 12 -19.54 -16.17 3.09
C TYR A 12 -19.16 -17.45 3.85
N ASP A 13 -20.10 -18.03 4.61
CA ASP A 13 -19.89 -19.26 5.36
C ASP A 13 -19.41 -20.42 4.47
N LYS A 14 -19.79 -20.41 3.18
CA LYS A 14 -19.42 -21.44 2.20
C LYS A 14 -18.27 -21.04 1.27
N HIS A 15 -18.08 -19.75 1.03
CA HIS A 15 -17.23 -19.25 -0.05
C HIS A 15 -16.12 -18.27 0.39
N HIS A 16 -15.96 -18.02 1.69
CA HIS A 16 -14.91 -17.14 2.21
C HIS A 16 -13.52 -17.55 1.72
N ARG A 17 -12.66 -16.56 1.46
CA ARG A 17 -11.25 -16.82 1.12
C ARG A 17 -10.45 -17.16 2.38
N ILE A 18 -9.60 -18.18 2.27
CA ILE A 18 -8.62 -18.53 3.31
C ILE A 18 -7.39 -17.63 3.12
N LEU A 19 -7.12 -16.77 4.11
CA LEU A 19 -6.02 -15.80 4.09
C LEU A 19 -5.26 -15.83 5.43
N PRO A 20 -3.93 -15.64 5.45
CA PRO A 20 -3.11 -15.80 6.67
C PRO A 20 -3.47 -14.91 7.87
N TRP A 21 -4.19 -13.81 7.61
CA TRP A 21 -4.62 -12.82 8.61
C TRP A 21 -6.08 -12.95 9.00
N ARG A 22 -6.83 -13.88 8.40
CA ARG A 22 -8.25 -14.09 8.72
C ARG A 22 -8.43 -15.30 9.64
N ILE A 23 -9.45 -15.20 10.47
CA ILE A 23 -10.08 -16.33 11.14
C ILE A 23 -11.33 -16.66 10.31
N THR A 24 -11.50 -17.93 9.96
CA THR A 24 -12.66 -18.41 9.20
C THR A 24 -13.91 -18.45 10.07
N PRO A 25 -15.12 -18.40 9.49
CA PRO A 25 -16.37 -18.58 10.24
C PRO A 25 -16.38 -19.85 11.11
N ALA A 26 -15.82 -20.96 10.60
CA ALA A 26 -15.74 -22.22 11.33
C ALA A 26 -14.77 -22.17 12.52
N GLU A 27 -13.65 -21.47 12.39
CA GLU A 27 -12.70 -21.24 13.49
C GLU A 27 -13.31 -20.29 14.54
N GLN A 28 -14.01 -19.25 14.10
CA GLN A 28 -14.69 -18.32 15.00
C GLN A 28 -15.82 -18.99 15.78
N ALA A 29 -16.59 -19.88 15.15
CA ALA A 29 -17.59 -20.71 15.84
C ALA A 29 -16.98 -21.63 16.91
N ARG A 30 -15.69 -21.96 16.81
CA ARG A 30 -14.93 -22.72 17.83
C ARG A 30 -14.30 -21.83 18.92
N GLY A 31 -14.58 -20.53 18.90
CA GLY A 31 -14.09 -19.58 19.89
C GLY A 31 -12.76 -18.91 19.55
N MET A 32 -12.23 -19.07 18.33
CA MET A 32 -11.06 -18.31 17.89
C MET A 32 -11.47 -16.86 17.57
N ALA A 33 -10.70 -15.89 18.04
CA ALA A 33 -10.94 -14.48 17.78
C ALA A 33 -9.86 -13.91 16.85
N PRO A 34 -10.21 -13.00 15.92
CA PRO A 34 -9.20 -12.30 15.13
C PRO A 34 -8.31 -11.43 16.02
N ASP A 35 -7.00 -11.59 15.88
CA ASP A 35 -6.02 -10.76 16.59
C ASP A 35 -5.99 -9.33 16.00
N PRO A 36 -6.26 -8.28 16.78
CA PRO A 36 -6.20 -6.90 16.33
C PRO A 36 -4.86 -6.50 15.68
N TYR A 37 -3.74 -7.05 16.17
CA TYR A 37 -2.41 -6.78 15.61
C TYR A 37 -2.32 -7.31 14.17
N ARG A 38 -2.72 -8.57 13.96
CA ARG A 38 -2.72 -9.22 12.64
C ARG A 38 -3.71 -8.57 11.68
N VAL A 39 -4.91 -8.22 12.16
CA VAL A 39 -5.91 -7.51 11.36
C VAL A 39 -5.35 -6.16 10.91
N TRP A 40 -4.89 -5.33 11.84
CA TRP A 40 -4.31 -4.02 11.54
C TRP A 40 -3.12 -4.11 10.56
N LEU A 41 -2.18 -5.02 10.80
CA LEU A 41 -1.01 -5.20 9.94
C LEU A 41 -1.43 -5.53 8.50
N SER A 42 -2.38 -6.46 8.35
CA SER A 42 -2.90 -6.84 7.03
C SER A 42 -3.61 -5.69 6.33
N GLU A 43 -4.46 -4.93 7.04
CA GLU A 43 -5.15 -3.75 6.48
C GLU A 43 -4.18 -2.66 6.05
N VAL A 44 -3.11 -2.41 6.81
CA VAL A 44 -2.06 -1.46 6.39
C VAL A 44 -1.34 -1.98 5.14
N MET A 45 -1.00 -3.28 5.08
CA MET A 45 -0.34 -3.86 3.91
C MET A 45 -1.21 -3.87 2.65
N LEU A 46 -2.52 -4.10 2.77
CA LEU A 46 -3.47 -4.18 1.65
C LEU A 46 -3.79 -2.83 1.03
N GLN A 47 -3.43 -1.71 1.67
CA GLN A 47 -3.57 -0.39 1.07
C GLN A 47 -2.79 -0.28 -0.26
N GLN A 48 -3.52 -0.22 -1.37
CA GLN A 48 -2.95 -0.11 -2.73
C GLN A 48 -1.97 -1.24 -3.08
N THR A 49 -2.14 -2.43 -2.48
CA THR A 49 -1.31 -3.62 -2.72
C THR A 49 -2.21 -4.83 -2.94
N THR A 50 -1.82 -5.77 -3.82
CA THR A 50 -2.63 -6.97 -4.09
C THR A 50 -2.54 -7.98 -2.96
N VAL A 51 -3.60 -8.79 -2.78
CA VAL A 51 -3.66 -9.85 -1.76
C VAL A 51 -2.49 -10.83 -1.93
N GLU A 52 -2.18 -11.23 -3.16
CA GLU A 52 -1.12 -12.19 -3.48
C GLU A 52 0.25 -11.68 -3.05
N ALA A 53 0.54 -10.39 -3.29
CA ALA A 53 1.78 -9.77 -2.82
C ALA A 53 1.82 -9.71 -1.29
N VAL A 54 0.71 -9.34 -0.64
CA VAL A 54 0.67 -9.20 0.83
C VAL A 54 0.89 -10.53 1.56
N LYS A 55 0.42 -11.67 1.03
CA LYS A 55 0.58 -12.99 1.69
C LYS A 55 2.02 -13.30 2.13
N ALA A 56 2.99 -13.14 1.22
CA ALA A 56 4.39 -13.43 1.51
C ALA A 56 4.97 -12.46 2.55
N TYR A 57 4.68 -11.17 2.41
CA TYR A 57 5.15 -10.14 3.34
C TYR A 57 4.53 -10.30 4.73
N PHE A 58 3.24 -10.58 4.80
CA PHE A 58 2.53 -10.78 6.07
C PHE A 58 3.12 -11.95 6.86
N ASN A 59 3.36 -13.08 6.21
CA ASN A 59 3.98 -14.24 6.86
C ASN A 59 5.40 -13.93 7.35
N LYS A 60 6.22 -13.22 6.55
CA LYS A 60 7.57 -12.80 6.96
C LYS A 60 7.51 -11.85 8.16
N PHE A 61 6.66 -10.82 8.11
CA PHE A 61 6.50 -9.85 9.19
C PHE A 61 6.05 -10.51 10.49
N THR A 62 5.01 -11.34 10.43
CA THR A 62 4.48 -12.00 11.64
C THR A 62 5.38 -13.12 12.18
N SER A 63 6.31 -13.64 11.37
CA SER A 63 7.36 -14.54 11.87
C SER A 63 8.47 -13.78 12.60
N GLN A 64 8.82 -12.58 12.11
CA GLN A 64 9.88 -11.75 12.70
C GLN A 64 9.39 -10.95 13.90
N TRP A 65 8.15 -10.46 13.85
CA TRP A 65 7.49 -9.68 14.88
C TRP A 65 6.11 -10.30 15.13
N PRO A 66 6.02 -11.30 16.02
CA PRO A 66 4.78 -12.06 16.23
C PRO A 66 3.66 -11.26 16.90
N ASP A 67 4.01 -10.21 17.64
CA ASP A 67 3.06 -9.35 18.34
C ASP A 67 3.45 -7.86 18.24
N ILE A 68 2.59 -7.01 18.80
CA ILE A 68 2.77 -5.55 18.79
C ILE A 68 4.00 -5.11 19.60
N SER A 69 4.37 -5.83 20.65
CA SER A 69 5.54 -5.54 21.48
C SER A 69 6.83 -5.78 20.70
N ALA A 70 6.92 -6.92 20.02
CA ALA A 70 8.04 -7.25 19.14
C ALA A 70 8.19 -6.23 17.99
N LEU A 71 7.08 -5.80 17.38
CA LEU A 71 7.12 -4.79 16.31
C LEU A 71 7.55 -3.40 16.84
N ALA A 72 7.07 -3.01 18.03
CA ALA A 72 7.47 -1.76 18.67
C ALA A 72 8.94 -1.76 19.10
N GLY A 73 9.48 -2.92 19.51
CA GLY A 73 10.90 -3.09 19.85
C GLY A 73 11.86 -3.07 18.64
N ALA A 74 11.35 -3.21 17.41
CA ALA A 74 12.16 -3.21 16.20
C ALA A 74 12.70 -1.81 15.87
N SER A 75 13.85 -1.73 15.18
CA SER A 75 14.30 -0.45 14.64
C SER A 75 13.43 -0.02 13.43
N GLN A 76 13.32 1.30 13.19
CA GLN A 76 12.63 1.80 12.00
C GLN A 76 13.27 1.27 10.70
N ASP A 77 14.60 1.16 10.67
CA ASP A 77 15.32 0.67 9.50
C ASP A 77 15.06 -0.83 9.24
N ASP A 78 14.92 -1.66 10.27
CA ASP A 78 14.52 -3.06 10.11
C ASP A 78 13.14 -3.18 9.47
N ILE A 79 12.17 -2.38 9.95
CA ILE A 79 10.82 -2.36 9.39
C ILE A 79 10.85 -1.89 7.94
N LEU A 80 11.61 -0.84 7.62
CA LEU A 80 11.74 -0.34 6.24
C LEU A 80 12.39 -1.38 5.32
N ARG A 81 13.41 -2.09 5.79
CA ARG A 81 14.04 -3.21 5.05
C ARG A 81 13.05 -4.36 4.81
N ALA A 82 12.28 -4.75 5.82
CA ALA A 82 11.27 -5.79 5.68
C ALA A 82 10.13 -5.36 4.74
N TRP A 83 9.76 -4.07 4.73
CA TRP A 83 8.73 -3.48 3.88
C TRP A 83 9.19 -3.24 2.42
N ALA A 84 10.49 -3.37 2.14
CA ALA A 84 11.05 -3.08 0.84
C ALA A 84 10.35 -3.89 -0.26
N GLY A 85 9.78 -3.20 -1.24
CA GLY A 85 9.01 -3.78 -2.34
C GLY A 85 7.49 -3.66 -2.23
N LEU A 86 6.90 -3.43 -1.05
CA LEU A 86 5.45 -3.18 -0.90
C LEU A 86 5.01 -1.78 -1.35
N GLY A 87 5.94 -0.83 -1.48
CA GLY A 87 5.63 0.55 -1.83
C GLY A 87 4.93 1.33 -0.70
N TYR A 88 4.68 2.63 -0.93
CA TYR A 88 4.05 3.54 0.04
C TYR A 88 4.69 3.46 1.43
N TYR A 89 6.00 3.74 1.53
CA TYR A 89 6.81 3.55 2.73
C TYR A 89 6.42 4.43 3.94
N SER A 90 5.60 5.46 3.73
CA SER A 90 4.94 6.17 4.83
C SER A 90 4.08 5.23 5.67
N ARG A 91 3.51 4.17 5.08
CA ARG A 91 2.78 3.12 5.80
C ARG A 91 3.68 2.40 6.80
N ALA A 92 4.90 2.03 6.40
CA ALA A 92 5.86 1.37 7.28
C ALA A 92 6.30 2.26 8.46
N ARG A 93 6.53 3.55 8.21
CA ARG A 93 6.85 4.50 9.28
C ARG A 93 5.68 4.72 10.24
N ASN A 94 4.48 4.90 9.69
CA ASN A 94 3.27 5.00 10.50
C ASN A 94 3.00 3.71 11.27
N LEU A 95 3.32 2.55 10.69
CA LEU A 95 3.22 1.25 11.37
C LEU A 95 4.07 1.24 12.64
N LYS A 96 5.34 1.66 12.55
CA LYS A 96 6.22 1.78 13.71
C LYS A 96 5.71 2.81 14.73
N ALA A 97 5.41 4.03 14.29
CA ALA A 97 4.91 5.08 15.17
C ALA A 97 3.60 4.67 15.89
N CYS A 98 2.73 3.92 15.21
CA CYS A 98 1.51 3.37 15.78
C CYS A 98 1.79 2.28 16.81
N ALA A 99 2.70 1.34 16.52
CA ALA A 99 3.11 0.31 17.47
C ALA A 99 3.68 0.93 18.75
N ASP A 100 4.55 1.93 18.61
CA ASP A 100 5.12 2.66 19.75
C ASP A 100 4.04 3.37 20.57
N LYS A 101 3.08 4.01 19.90
CA LYS A 101 1.97 4.69 20.59
C LYS A 101 1.06 3.69 21.32
N ILE A 102 0.82 2.51 20.77
CA ILE A 102 0.03 1.46 21.43
C ILE A 102 0.76 0.94 22.67
N MET A 103 2.07 0.72 22.59
CA MET A 103 2.86 0.32 23.76
C MET A 103 2.88 1.40 24.85
N ALA A 104 3.18 2.66 24.48
CA ALA A 104 3.33 3.75 25.43
C ALA A 104 2.00 4.25 26.02
N GLY A 105 0.93 4.32 25.21
CA GLY A 105 -0.35 4.92 25.59
C GLY A 105 -1.44 3.92 25.98
N HIS A 106 -1.30 2.66 25.59
CA HIS A 106 -2.35 1.65 25.76
C HIS A 106 -1.83 0.30 26.30
N GLY A 107 -0.59 0.24 26.78
CA GLY A 107 -0.02 -0.96 27.41
C GLY A 107 0.05 -2.18 26.48
N GLY A 108 0.20 -1.96 25.18
CA GLY A 108 0.22 -3.04 24.18
C GLY A 108 -1.16 -3.54 23.74
N VAL A 109 -2.24 -2.89 24.18
CA VAL A 109 -3.61 -3.28 23.82
C VAL A 109 -4.20 -2.28 22.83
N PHE A 110 -4.76 -2.78 21.72
CA PHE A 110 -5.46 -1.91 20.78
C PHE A 110 -6.74 -1.34 21.43
N PRO A 111 -7.01 -0.02 21.29
CA PRO A 111 -8.28 0.56 21.71
C PRO A 111 -9.46 -0.11 21.01
N ARG A 112 -10.53 -0.43 21.75
CA ARG A 112 -11.72 -1.04 21.16
C ARG A 112 -12.64 -0.02 20.49
N GLU A 113 -12.59 1.23 20.94
CA GLU A 113 -13.44 2.29 20.43
C GLU A 113 -12.92 2.89 19.12
N LEU A 114 -13.84 3.21 18.22
CA LEU A 114 -13.51 3.79 16.91
C LEU A 114 -12.71 5.10 17.02
N ALA A 115 -13.04 5.95 18.00
CA ALA A 115 -12.32 7.20 18.26
C ALA A 115 -10.88 6.94 18.70
N GLY A 116 -10.67 5.97 19.60
CA GLY A 116 -9.34 5.56 20.05
C GLY A 116 -8.49 5.01 18.90
N LEU A 117 -9.07 4.15 18.06
CA LEU A 117 -8.39 3.61 16.87
C LEU A 117 -7.97 4.72 15.90
N ARG A 118 -8.84 5.68 15.60
CA ARG A 118 -8.55 6.83 14.72
C ARG A 118 -7.46 7.76 15.24
N ALA A 119 -7.26 7.81 16.55
CA ALA A 119 -6.23 8.64 17.16
C ALA A 119 -4.82 8.06 16.98
N LEU A 120 -4.70 6.82 16.50
CA LEU A 120 -3.41 6.15 16.27
C LEU A 120 -2.78 6.57 14.92
N PRO A 121 -1.44 6.76 14.86
CA PRO A 121 -0.73 7.11 13.64
C PRO A 121 -1.05 6.19 12.45
N GLY A 122 -1.41 6.77 11.31
CA GLY A 122 -1.70 6.02 10.09
C GLY A 122 -2.99 5.21 10.09
N ILE A 123 -3.79 5.24 11.15
CA ILE A 123 -5.12 4.63 11.19
C ILE A 123 -6.16 5.68 10.79
N GLY A 124 -6.59 5.62 9.52
CA GLY A 124 -7.69 6.44 9.02
C GLY A 124 -9.06 5.81 9.28
N ASP A 125 -10.11 6.49 8.82
CA ASP A 125 -11.51 6.07 8.95
C ASP A 125 -11.79 4.62 8.53
N TYR A 126 -11.23 4.23 7.39
CA TYR A 126 -11.38 2.88 6.86
C TYR A 126 -10.75 1.84 7.81
N THR A 127 -9.45 2.01 8.14
CA THR A 127 -8.70 1.05 8.96
C THR A 127 -9.28 0.96 10.36
N ALA A 128 -9.72 2.08 10.94
CA ALA A 128 -10.37 2.07 12.25
C ALA A 128 -11.67 1.26 12.23
N ALA A 129 -12.52 1.45 11.21
CA ALA A 129 -13.75 0.68 11.06
C ALA A 129 -13.46 -0.81 10.82
N ALA A 130 -12.45 -1.13 9.99
CA ALA A 130 -12.04 -2.50 9.72
C ALA A 130 -11.58 -3.22 10.99
N ILE A 131 -10.70 -2.61 11.80
CA ILE A 131 -10.26 -3.20 13.08
C ILE A 131 -11.45 -3.35 14.04
N ALA A 132 -12.28 -2.31 14.18
CA ALA A 132 -13.43 -2.33 15.08
C ALA A 132 -14.43 -3.45 14.71
N ALA A 133 -14.73 -3.61 13.42
CA ALA A 133 -15.65 -4.64 12.96
C ALA A 133 -15.05 -6.05 13.01
N ILE A 134 -13.83 -6.22 12.49
CA ILE A 134 -13.21 -7.55 12.33
C ILE A 134 -12.66 -8.06 13.66
N ALA A 135 -11.85 -7.26 14.35
CA ALA A 135 -11.15 -7.72 15.54
C ALA A 135 -11.98 -7.57 16.82
N PHE A 136 -12.88 -6.57 16.88
CA PHE A 136 -13.68 -6.29 18.07
C PHE A 136 -15.17 -6.57 17.91
N ASN A 137 -15.60 -7.05 16.74
CA ASN A 137 -16.99 -7.41 16.44
C ASN A 137 -17.97 -6.25 16.67
N LEU A 138 -17.57 -5.02 16.36
CA LEU A 138 -18.40 -3.82 16.49
C LEU A 138 -19.11 -3.48 15.17
N PRO A 139 -20.39 -3.07 15.18
CA PRO A 139 -21.20 -2.90 13.98
C PRO A 139 -20.91 -1.58 13.22
N HIS A 140 -19.69 -1.43 12.74
CA HIS A 140 -19.26 -0.27 11.96
C HIS A 140 -19.13 -0.61 10.47
N ALA A 141 -19.68 0.26 9.63
CA ALA A 141 -19.53 0.16 8.18
C ALA A 141 -18.05 0.25 7.75
N VAL A 142 -17.56 -0.81 7.11
CA VAL A 142 -16.23 -0.87 6.52
C VAL A 142 -16.36 -0.67 5.02
N VAL A 143 -15.77 0.40 4.48
CA VAL A 143 -15.97 0.80 3.07
C VAL A 143 -14.61 0.97 2.37
N ASP A 144 -14.19 -0.05 1.63
CA ASP A 144 -13.08 0.03 0.66
C ASP A 144 -13.60 0.23 -0.77
N GLY A 145 -12.70 0.22 -1.76
CA GLY A 145 -13.09 0.34 -3.17
C GLY A 145 -13.92 -0.84 -3.71
N ASN A 146 -13.90 -2.00 -3.04
CA ASN A 146 -14.78 -3.14 -3.37
C ASN A 146 -16.19 -2.86 -2.88
N VAL A 147 -16.33 -2.45 -1.62
CA VAL A 147 -17.60 -2.09 -0.99
C VAL A 147 -18.22 -0.89 -1.67
N GLU A 148 -17.45 0.16 -2.00
CA GLU A 148 -17.93 1.31 -2.79
C GLU A 148 -18.64 0.84 -4.06
N ARG A 149 -18.03 -0.08 -4.80
CA ARG A 149 -18.61 -0.63 -6.04
C ARG A 149 -19.84 -1.50 -5.79
N VAL A 150 -19.77 -2.41 -4.82
CA VAL A 150 -20.91 -3.30 -4.48
C VAL A 150 -22.11 -2.46 -4.08
N VAL A 151 -21.93 -1.49 -3.19
CA VAL A 151 -23.01 -0.66 -2.64
C VAL A 151 -23.56 0.30 -3.69
N SER A 152 -22.69 0.93 -4.50
CA SER A 152 -23.17 1.76 -5.62
C SER A 152 -24.05 0.97 -6.59
N ARG A 153 -23.75 -0.31 -6.85
CA ARG A 153 -24.59 -1.16 -7.71
C ARG A 153 -25.85 -1.63 -6.99
N LEU A 154 -25.72 -2.12 -5.76
CA LEU A 154 -26.84 -2.62 -4.96
C LEU A 154 -27.95 -1.57 -4.83
N PHE A 155 -27.57 -0.30 -4.63
CA PHE A 155 -28.51 0.82 -4.47
C PHE A 155 -28.67 1.70 -5.72
N CYS A 156 -28.05 1.34 -6.85
CA CYS A 156 -28.10 2.10 -8.10
C CYS A 156 -27.71 3.59 -7.94
N LEU A 157 -26.61 3.86 -7.23
CA LEU A 157 -26.14 5.22 -6.95
C LEU A 157 -25.50 5.85 -8.18
N THR A 158 -26.12 6.90 -8.72
CA THR A 158 -25.69 7.62 -9.93
C THR A 158 -24.85 8.86 -9.64
N THR A 159 -24.70 9.26 -8.37
CA THR A 159 -23.74 10.30 -7.99
C THR A 159 -22.30 9.83 -8.27
N PRO A 160 -21.46 10.60 -8.99
CA PRO A 160 -20.08 10.19 -9.23
C PRO A 160 -19.21 10.18 -7.98
N LEU A 161 -18.24 9.26 -7.93
CA LEU A 161 -17.15 9.32 -6.96
C LEU A 161 -16.23 10.52 -7.25
N PRO A 162 -15.73 11.23 -6.21
CA PRO A 162 -15.84 10.90 -4.78
C PRO A 162 -17.09 11.43 -4.06
N ALA A 163 -17.98 12.18 -4.71
CA ALA A 163 -19.14 12.80 -4.05
C ALA A 163 -20.11 11.78 -3.43
N ALA A 164 -20.22 10.58 -4.01
CA ALA A 164 -21.07 9.50 -3.47
C ALA A 164 -20.55 8.83 -2.19
N LYS A 165 -19.33 9.12 -1.71
CA LYS A 165 -18.73 8.40 -0.58
C LYS A 165 -19.54 8.50 0.71
N ALA A 166 -20.13 9.67 1.00
CA ALA A 166 -20.95 9.86 2.19
C ALA A 166 -22.22 9.00 2.13
N GLU A 167 -22.92 8.99 0.99
CA GLU A 167 -24.10 8.16 0.80
C GLU A 167 -23.76 6.66 0.86
N ILE A 168 -22.69 6.23 0.19
CA ILE A 168 -22.22 4.84 0.24
C ILE A 168 -22.00 4.40 1.69
N ARG A 169 -21.37 5.22 2.53
CA ARG A 169 -21.15 4.90 3.95
C ARG A 169 -22.47 4.75 4.71
N ILE A 170 -23.42 5.66 4.52
CA ILE A 170 -24.74 5.61 5.15
C ILE A 170 -25.48 4.33 4.74
N ARG A 171 -25.50 4.01 3.44
CA ARG A 171 -26.15 2.80 2.91
C ARG A 171 -25.48 1.53 3.44
N THR A 172 -24.15 1.50 3.48
CA THR A 172 -23.38 0.36 4.03
C THR A 172 -23.71 0.17 5.51
N GLN A 173 -23.75 1.24 6.29
CA GLN A 173 -24.10 1.19 7.71
C GLN A 173 -25.51 0.65 7.91
N GLY A 174 -26.47 1.07 7.08
CA GLY A 174 -27.86 0.60 7.15
C GLY A 174 -28.05 -0.89 6.86
N ILE A 175 -27.09 -1.54 6.19
CA ILE A 175 -27.11 -3.00 5.94
C ILE A 175 -26.08 -3.76 6.78
N THR A 176 -25.32 -3.09 7.64
CA THR A 176 -24.33 -3.74 8.52
C THR A 176 -25.07 -4.39 9.68
N PRO A 177 -24.98 -5.72 9.85
CA PRO A 177 -25.69 -6.42 10.92
C PRO A 177 -25.06 -6.14 12.29
N ALA A 178 -25.86 -6.27 13.34
CA ALA A 178 -25.38 -6.23 14.72
C ALA A 178 -24.56 -7.48 15.07
N GLU A 179 -24.94 -8.64 14.51
CA GLU A 179 -24.25 -9.91 14.67
C GLU A 179 -23.28 -10.15 13.52
N ARG A 180 -22.08 -10.66 13.84
CA ARG A 180 -21.00 -10.94 12.89
C ARG A 180 -20.66 -9.76 11.92
N PRO A 181 -20.59 -8.49 12.37
CA PRO A 181 -20.23 -7.36 11.49
C PRO A 181 -18.85 -7.52 10.83
N GLY A 182 -17.90 -8.21 11.49
CA GLY A 182 -16.60 -8.53 10.92
C GLY A 182 -16.68 -9.44 9.69
N ASP A 183 -17.44 -10.53 9.78
CA ASP A 183 -17.69 -11.43 8.64
C ASP A 183 -18.48 -10.72 7.55
N PHE A 184 -19.46 -9.88 7.92
CA PHE A 184 -20.20 -9.09 6.95
C PHE A 184 -19.26 -8.14 6.17
N ALA A 185 -18.36 -7.43 6.86
CA ALA A 185 -17.37 -6.58 6.20
C ALA A 185 -16.47 -7.38 5.24
N GLN A 186 -15.94 -8.52 5.69
CA GLN A 186 -15.06 -9.37 4.87
C GLN A 186 -15.82 -9.99 3.68
N SER A 187 -17.09 -10.36 3.86
CA SER A 187 -17.94 -10.90 2.81
C SER A 187 -18.26 -9.87 1.72
N MET A 188 -18.49 -8.61 2.08
CA MET A 188 -18.65 -7.52 1.10
C MET A 188 -17.38 -7.30 0.27
N MET A 189 -16.20 -7.35 0.91
CA MET A 189 -14.91 -7.27 0.23
C MET A 189 -14.70 -8.47 -0.71
N ASP A 190 -14.99 -9.69 -0.25
CA ASP A 190 -14.85 -10.92 -1.04
C ASP A 190 -15.82 -10.94 -2.23
N LEU A 191 -17.06 -10.52 -2.02
CA LEU A 191 -18.06 -10.37 -3.08
C LEU A 191 -17.57 -9.39 -4.14
N GLY A 192 -17.08 -8.21 -3.74
CA GLY A 192 -16.54 -7.23 -4.67
C GLY A 192 -15.30 -7.74 -5.41
N ALA A 193 -14.41 -8.47 -4.72
CA ALA A 193 -13.17 -8.98 -5.30
C ALA A 193 -13.41 -10.12 -6.31
N THR A 194 -14.44 -10.95 -6.12
CA THR A 194 -14.59 -12.22 -6.86
C THR A 194 -15.82 -12.30 -7.76
N ILE A 195 -16.94 -11.65 -7.40
CA ILE A 195 -18.21 -11.75 -8.12
C ILE A 195 -18.60 -10.40 -8.72
N CYS A 196 -18.73 -9.38 -7.88
CA CYS A 196 -19.11 -8.02 -8.28
C CYS A 196 -17.88 -7.23 -8.72
N THR A 197 -17.15 -7.76 -9.70
CA THR A 197 -15.86 -7.24 -10.17
C THR A 197 -16.02 -5.94 -10.99
N PRO A 198 -14.95 -5.15 -11.19
CA PRO A 198 -15.04 -3.89 -11.94
C PRO A 198 -15.54 -4.05 -13.38
N LYS A 199 -15.14 -5.12 -14.06
CA LYS A 199 -15.53 -5.44 -15.45
C LYS A 199 -16.14 -6.83 -15.48
N ARG A 200 -17.23 -7.02 -16.23
CA ARG A 200 -17.93 -8.31 -16.38
C ARG A 200 -18.24 -8.99 -15.02
N PRO A 201 -19.01 -8.33 -14.13
CA PRO A 201 -19.43 -8.96 -12.87
C PRO A 201 -20.27 -10.20 -13.15
N SER A 202 -20.06 -11.25 -12.36
CA SER A 202 -20.78 -12.53 -12.47
C SER A 202 -22.14 -12.45 -11.76
N CYS A 203 -23.02 -11.54 -12.20
CA CYS A 203 -24.29 -11.24 -11.52
C CYS A 203 -25.18 -12.48 -11.31
N PHE A 204 -25.15 -13.46 -12.22
CA PHE A 204 -25.89 -14.71 -12.07
C PHE A 204 -25.46 -15.54 -10.84
N LEU A 205 -24.19 -15.43 -10.43
CA LEU A 205 -23.64 -16.11 -9.25
C LEU A 205 -23.72 -15.25 -7.97
N CYS A 206 -24.24 -14.02 -8.06
CA CYS A 206 -24.23 -13.09 -6.94
C CYS A 206 -25.35 -13.44 -5.94
N PRO A 207 -25.05 -13.61 -4.64
CA PRO A 207 -26.07 -13.88 -3.62
C PRO A 207 -27.04 -12.71 -3.41
N LEU A 208 -26.74 -11.52 -3.96
CA LEU A 208 -27.55 -10.31 -3.84
C LEU A 208 -28.24 -9.95 -5.17
N ASN A 209 -28.29 -10.85 -6.14
CA ASN A 209 -28.80 -10.56 -7.49
C ASN A 209 -30.25 -10.04 -7.49
N GLU A 210 -31.15 -10.67 -6.74
CA GLU A 210 -32.57 -10.30 -6.63
C GLU A 210 -32.78 -8.93 -5.97
N HIS A 211 -31.81 -8.48 -5.15
CA HIS A 211 -31.86 -7.21 -4.43
C HIS A 211 -31.09 -6.09 -5.13
N CYS A 212 -30.36 -6.37 -6.21
CA CYS A 212 -29.49 -5.41 -6.86
C CYS A 212 -30.27 -4.43 -7.75
N LEU A 213 -30.43 -3.19 -7.31
CA LEU A 213 -31.16 -2.17 -8.07
C LEU A 213 -30.48 -1.83 -9.41
N ALA A 214 -29.15 -1.85 -9.48
CA ALA A 214 -28.46 -1.67 -10.76
C ALA A 214 -28.70 -2.83 -11.73
N LEU A 215 -28.93 -4.05 -11.27
CA LEU A 215 -29.27 -5.17 -12.17
C LEU A 215 -30.72 -5.04 -12.69
N LYS A 216 -31.61 -4.51 -11.85
CA LYS A 216 -33.03 -4.31 -12.19
C LYS A 216 -33.28 -3.11 -13.10
N ASN A 217 -32.54 -2.02 -12.89
CA ASN A 217 -32.89 -0.69 -13.42
C ASN A 217 -31.80 -0.03 -14.28
N ASP A 218 -30.57 -0.56 -14.33
CA ASP A 218 -29.43 0.05 -15.06
C ASP A 218 -28.47 -1.04 -15.56
N GLU A 219 -27.24 -0.66 -15.92
CA GLU A 219 -26.14 -1.55 -16.24
C GLU A 219 -25.13 -1.56 -15.08
N PRO A 220 -24.98 -2.69 -14.33
CA PRO A 220 -24.04 -2.77 -13.21
C PRO A 220 -22.60 -2.37 -13.57
N GLN A 221 -22.16 -2.60 -14.82
CA GLN A 221 -20.81 -2.27 -15.27
C GLN A 221 -20.53 -0.76 -15.34
N ARG A 222 -21.55 0.07 -15.54
CA ARG A 222 -21.40 1.54 -15.51
C ARG A 222 -21.06 2.06 -14.11
N LEU A 223 -21.50 1.38 -13.06
CA LEU A 223 -21.36 1.83 -11.68
C LEU A 223 -20.12 1.22 -10.99
N PRO A 224 -19.45 1.99 -10.11
CA PRO A 224 -19.75 3.38 -9.75
C PRO A 224 -19.31 4.38 -10.82
N LEU A 225 -20.08 5.46 -11.00
CA LEU A 225 -19.66 6.58 -11.85
C LEU A 225 -18.41 7.24 -11.26
N LYS A 226 -17.51 7.70 -12.13
CA LYS A 226 -16.29 8.42 -11.74
C LYS A 226 -16.35 9.83 -12.29
N ALA A 227 -16.02 10.81 -11.46
CA ALA A 227 -15.79 12.16 -11.95
C ALA A 227 -14.67 12.17 -13.01
N PRO A 228 -14.73 13.07 -14.01
CA PRO A 228 -13.64 13.29 -14.93
C PRO A 228 -12.32 13.49 -14.18
N LYS A 229 -11.24 12.83 -14.64
CA LYS A 229 -9.93 13.01 -14.03
C LYS A 229 -9.38 14.38 -14.43
N ALA A 230 -8.97 15.17 -13.44
CA ALA A 230 -8.15 16.35 -13.69
C ALA A 230 -6.83 15.95 -14.35
N GLU A 231 -6.28 16.85 -15.15
CA GLU A 231 -4.97 16.67 -15.76
C GLU A 231 -3.89 16.56 -14.66
N LYS A 232 -2.99 15.59 -14.80
CA LYS A 232 -1.93 15.39 -13.81
C LYS A 232 -0.84 16.44 -14.01
N PRO A 233 -0.48 17.20 -12.97
CA PRO A 233 0.64 18.12 -13.05
C PRO A 233 1.93 17.40 -13.48
N LEU A 234 2.74 18.07 -14.30
CA LEU A 234 4.10 17.65 -14.65
C LEU A 234 5.10 18.31 -13.70
N ARG A 235 6.04 17.53 -13.19
CA ARG A 235 7.25 18.02 -12.53
C ARG A 235 8.45 17.57 -13.32
N THR A 236 9.43 18.45 -13.41
CA THR A 236 10.70 18.18 -14.08
C THR A 236 11.83 18.32 -13.07
N GLY A 237 12.97 17.71 -13.36
CA GLY A 237 14.11 17.78 -12.47
C GLY A 237 15.33 17.02 -12.95
N MET A 238 16.27 16.80 -12.03
CA MET A 238 17.55 16.16 -12.27
C MET A 238 17.90 15.21 -11.12
N ALA A 239 18.60 14.13 -11.42
CA ALA A 239 19.17 13.20 -10.44
C ALA A 239 20.62 12.89 -10.79
N PHE A 240 21.46 12.79 -9.76
CA PHE A 240 22.92 12.75 -9.87
C PHE A 240 23.47 11.42 -9.36
N VAL A 241 23.94 10.57 -10.27
CA VAL A 241 24.54 9.26 -9.94
C VAL A 241 26.07 9.41 -9.90
N ALA A 242 26.61 9.50 -8.69
CA ALA A 242 28.05 9.55 -8.45
C ALA A 242 28.61 8.15 -8.19
N ILE A 243 29.69 7.82 -8.90
CA ILE A 243 30.38 6.52 -8.82
C ILE A 243 31.82 6.75 -8.37
N SER A 244 32.23 6.08 -7.30
CA SER A 244 33.59 6.17 -6.77
C SER A 244 34.58 5.35 -7.59
N GLU A 245 35.87 5.60 -7.36
CA GLU A 245 36.97 4.78 -7.89
C GLU A 245 36.83 3.29 -7.53
N ASN A 246 36.19 2.97 -6.39
CA ASN A 246 35.94 1.59 -5.95
C ASN A 246 34.59 1.02 -6.43
N SER A 247 33.98 1.60 -7.47
CA SER A 247 32.68 1.18 -8.00
C SER A 247 31.56 1.18 -6.95
N ARG A 248 31.52 2.20 -6.09
CA ARG A 248 30.44 2.43 -5.13
C ARG A 248 29.60 3.61 -5.56
N VAL A 249 28.30 3.56 -5.28
CA VAL A 249 27.34 4.64 -5.58
C VAL A 249 27.10 5.47 -4.33
N TYR A 250 27.17 6.79 -4.47
CA TYR A 250 26.81 7.70 -3.39
C TYR A 250 25.30 7.76 -3.19
N LEU A 251 24.86 7.54 -1.95
CA LEU A 251 23.48 7.69 -1.52
C LEU A 251 23.38 8.71 -0.37
N GLN A 252 22.20 9.28 -0.22
CA GLN A 252 21.83 10.11 0.93
C GLN A 252 20.45 9.70 1.46
N LYS A 253 20.13 10.14 2.68
CA LYS A 253 18.83 9.89 3.29
C LYS A 253 17.89 11.06 2.97
N ARG A 254 16.69 10.77 2.46
CA ARG A 254 15.64 11.79 2.29
C ARG A 254 15.18 12.32 3.65
N PRO A 255 14.82 13.60 3.76
CA PRO A 255 14.12 14.11 4.95
C PRO A 255 12.92 13.25 5.32
N GLU A 256 12.63 13.08 6.61
CA GLU A 256 11.52 12.22 7.08
C GLU A 256 10.14 12.65 6.57
N LYS A 257 9.97 13.97 6.38
CA LYS A 257 8.73 14.59 5.90
C LYS A 257 8.77 14.78 4.38
N GLY A 258 7.63 14.56 3.74
CA GLY A 258 7.43 14.78 2.31
C GLY A 258 7.48 13.51 1.46
N LEU A 259 7.56 13.70 0.14
CA LEU A 259 7.53 12.62 -0.83
C LEU A 259 8.69 11.65 -0.58
N LEU A 260 8.39 10.35 -0.47
CA LEU A 260 9.38 9.28 -0.25
C LEU A 260 10.29 9.52 0.98
N GLY A 261 9.80 10.23 2.00
CA GLY A 261 10.63 10.62 3.15
C GLY A 261 11.27 9.43 3.88
N GLY A 262 12.46 9.63 4.44
CA GLY A 262 13.23 8.59 5.16
C GLY A 262 13.78 7.46 4.28
N MET A 263 13.58 7.50 2.96
CA MET A 263 14.15 6.52 2.03
C MET A 263 15.56 6.93 1.59
N SER A 264 16.36 5.94 1.16
CA SER A 264 17.66 6.20 0.51
C SER A 264 17.43 6.75 -0.90
N GLU A 265 18.29 7.66 -1.34
CA GLU A 265 18.24 8.22 -2.69
C GLU A 265 19.63 8.56 -3.23
N VAL A 266 19.72 8.80 -4.54
CA VAL A 266 20.81 9.61 -5.11
C VAL A 266 20.43 11.09 -5.01
N PRO A 267 21.37 12.03 -4.88
CA PRO A 267 21.05 13.46 -4.88
C PRO A 267 20.18 13.85 -6.07
N ASN A 268 19.09 14.57 -5.82
CA ASN A 268 18.15 14.99 -6.85
C ASN A 268 17.39 16.26 -6.45
N TYR A 269 16.89 16.96 -7.46
CA TYR A 269 16.02 18.11 -7.30
C TYR A 269 14.92 18.07 -8.37
N PHE A 270 13.69 18.38 -7.99
CA PHE A 270 12.58 18.53 -8.93
C PHE A 270 11.50 19.45 -8.37
N ALA A 271 10.89 20.22 -9.27
CA ALA A 271 9.78 21.12 -8.97
C ALA A 271 8.88 21.25 -10.21
N PRO A 272 7.68 21.84 -10.11
CA PRO A 272 6.93 22.25 -11.29
C PRO A 272 7.81 23.17 -12.16
N GLY A 273 8.08 22.75 -13.40
CA GLY A 273 8.87 23.51 -14.36
C GLY A 273 10.36 23.69 -14.02
N ALA A 274 10.95 22.87 -13.14
CA ALA A 274 12.39 22.98 -12.87
C ALA A 274 13.22 22.71 -14.15
N ASP A 275 14.23 23.53 -14.37
CA ASP A 275 15.17 23.33 -15.48
C ASP A 275 16.00 22.08 -15.23
N LYS A 276 15.97 21.15 -16.18
CA LYS A 276 16.69 19.88 -16.10
C LYS A 276 18.19 20.04 -16.37
N ALA A 277 18.61 21.17 -16.93
CA ALA A 277 20.00 21.49 -17.25
C ALA A 277 20.72 22.29 -16.15
N ASP A 278 20.03 22.67 -15.06
CA ASP A 278 20.60 23.45 -13.96
C ASP A 278 21.53 22.60 -13.07
N LEU A 279 22.80 22.54 -13.45
CA LEU A 279 23.85 21.84 -12.69
C LEU A 279 24.27 22.56 -11.40
N SER A 280 23.78 23.78 -11.11
CA SER A 280 24.05 24.45 -9.83
C SER A 280 23.46 23.69 -8.63
N ARG A 281 22.53 22.76 -8.90
CA ARG A 281 21.91 21.84 -7.93
C ARG A 281 22.69 20.55 -7.70
N ALA A 282 23.82 20.35 -8.37
CA ALA A 282 24.67 19.18 -8.18
C ALA A 282 25.18 19.11 -6.72
N PRO A 283 25.34 17.90 -6.15
CA PRO A 283 25.72 17.73 -4.75
C PRO A 283 27.15 18.20 -4.45
N PHE A 284 28.01 18.23 -5.48
CA PHE A 284 29.40 18.70 -5.39
C PHE A 284 29.93 19.01 -6.80
N ALA A 285 30.99 19.82 -6.85
CA ALA A 285 31.63 20.25 -8.10
C ALA A 285 32.43 19.09 -8.73
N THR A 286 32.01 18.63 -9.91
CA THR A 286 32.69 17.63 -10.74
C THR A 286 32.11 17.65 -12.17
N ASP A 287 32.67 16.86 -13.08
CA ASP A 287 32.20 16.73 -14.47
C ASP A 287 30.95 15.83 -14.56
N TRP A 288 29.78 16.46 -14.43
CA TRP A 288 28.48 15.79 -14.53
C TRP A 288 28.04 15.64 -15.99
N ARG A 289 27.91 14.39 -16.44
CA ARG A 289 27.55 14.06 -17.83
C ARG A 289 26.12 13.56 -17.94
N TYR A 290 25.32 14.16 -18.81
CA TYR A 290 23.94 13.76 -19.06
C TYR A 290 23.85 12.34 -19.64
N GLN A 291 22.89 11.54 -19.17
CA GLN A 291 22.69 10.12 -19.51
C GLN A 291 21.28 9.81 -20.03
N GLY A 292 20.47 10.82 -20.31
CA GLY A 292 19.08 10.66 -20.74
C GLY A 292 18.05 11.01 -19.67
N ASP A 293 16.79 11.01 -20.09
CA ASP A 293 15.65 11.27 -19.21
C ASP A 293 14.96 9.98 -18.80
N ILE A 294 14.41 9.97 -17.58
CA ILE A 294 13.44 8.96 -17.14
C ILE A 294 12.10 9.59 -16.82
N THR A 295 11.02 8.83 -17.04
CA THR A 295 9.66 9.22 -16.63
C THR A 295 9.13 8.28 -15.55
N HIS A 296 8.58 8.87 -14.49
CA HIS A 296 7.93 8.15 -13.40
C HIS A 296 6.57 8.77 -13.07
N VAL A 297 5.53 7.94 -13.00
CA VAL A 297 4.16 8.41 -12.73
C VAL A 297 3.81 8.13 -11.28
N PHE A 298 3.58 9.20 -10.50
CA PHE A 298 2.94 9.11 -9.20
C PHE A 298 1.41 9.21 -9.37
N THR A 299 0.68 8.89 -8.30
CA THR A 299 -0.78 9.01 -8.29
C THR A 299 -1.22 10.47 -8.57
N HIS A 300 -0.45 11.46 -8.09
CA HIS A 300 -0.85 12.87 -8.09
C HIS A 300 -0.08 13.76 -9.08
N PHE A 301 0.99 13.27 -9.70
CA PHE A 301 1.75 14.01 -10.71
C PHE A 301 2.63 13.06 -11.54
N THR A 302 3.10 13.53 -12.69
CA THR A 302 4.13 12.85 -13.49
C THR A 302 5.47 13.53 -13.28
N LEU A 303 6.53 12.76 -13.11
CA LEU A 303 7.90 13.24 -12.92
C LEU A 303 8.76 12.86 -14.12
N VAL A 304 9.49 13.83 -14.67
CA VAL A 304 10.56 13.62 -15.65
C VAL A 304 11.88 14.07 -15.04
N LEU A 305 12.86 13.19 -14.98
CA LEU A 305 14.19 13.47 -14.43
C LEU A 305 15.27 13.30 -15.50
N ALA A 306 16.08 14.32 -15.71
CA ALA A 306 17.37 14.17 -16.38
C ALA A 306 18.36 13.48 -15.46
N ILE A 307 19.04 12.46 -15.97
CA ILE A 307 20.02 11.70 -15.19
C ILE A 307 21.42 12.18 -15.55
N TYR A 308 22.20 12.53 -14.54
CA TYR A 308 23.59 12.92 -14.66
C TYR A 308 24.49 11.90 -13.97
N ARG A 309 25.66 11.64 -14.56
CA ARG A 309 26.67 10.70 -14.07
C ARG A 309 28.00 11.41 -13.84
N ALA A 310 28.67 11.07 -12.75
CA ALA A 310 30.09 11.35 -12.52
C ALA A 310 30.80 10.08 -12.05
N ASP A 311 32.05 9.88 -12.46
CA ASP A 311 32.85 8.67 -12.23
C ASP A 311 34.19 9.00 -11.57
N ASN A 312 34.88 7.97 -11.07
CA ASN A 312 36.22 8.05 -10.46
C ASN A 312 36.29 9.10 -9.35
N LEU A 313 35.24 9.15 -8.53
CA LEU A 313 35.18 10.11 -7.43
C LEU A 313 35.86 9.54 -6.18
N PRO A 314 36.60 10.37 -5.43
CA PRO A 314 37.04 10.02 -4.08
C PRO A 314 35.84 9.84 -3.14
N GLU A 315 35.93 8.85 -2.25
CA GLU A 315 34.90 8.58 -1.25
C GLU A 315 35.06 9.51 -0.04
N HIS A 316 34.35 10.63 -0.06
CA HIS A 316 34.31 11.55 1.09
C HIS A 316 33.19 11.17 2.06
N SER A 317 33.47 11.26 3.37
CA SER A 317 32.51 11.04 4.46
C SER A 317 31.63 12.25 4.80
N ASP A 318 32.04 13.45 4.38
CA ASP A 318 31.54 14.70 4.96
C ASP A 318 30.32 15.29 4.23
N THR A 319 29.81 14.60 3.22
CA THR A 319 28.74 15.09 2.34
C THR A 319 27.32 14.78 2.84
N GLY A 320 27.18 14.23 4.05
CA GLY A 320 25.86 13.91 4.65
C GLY A 320 25.20 12.65 4.09
N GLY A 321 25.97 11.77 3.45
CA GLY A 321 25.53 10.52 2.84
C GLY A 321 26.54 9.39 3.00
N TRP A 322 26.37 8.31 2.23
CA TRP A 322 27.23 7.13 2.31
C TRP A 322 27.42 6.47 0.94
N TRP A 323 28.52 5.72 0.80
CA TRP A 323 28.86 5.00 -0.42
C TRP A 323 28.47 3.53 -0.32
N VAL A 324 27.76 3.02 -1.32
CA VAL A 324 27.27 1.63 -1.35
C VAL A 324 27.83 0.89 -2.56
N ALA A 325 28.42 -0.28 -2.34
CA ALA A 325 28.85 -1.15 -3.43
C ALA A 325 27.65 -1.54 -4.32
N VAL A 326 27.87 -1.59 -5.65
CA VAL A 326 26.77 -1.80 -6.62
C VAL A 326 25.99 -3.08 -6.34
N ASP A 327 26.64 -4.14 -5.88
CA ASP A 327 26.03 -5.43 -5.52
C ASP A 327 25.18 -5.36 -4.24
N LYS A 328 25.41 -4.36 -3.36
CA LYS A 328 24.66 -4.13 -2.13
C LYS A 328 23.48 -3.18 -2.28
N LEU A 329 23.34 -2.47 -3.42
CA LEU A 329 22.24 -1.54 -3.67
C LEU A 329 20.85 -2.16 -3.55
N LYS A 330 20.71 -3.48 -3.75
CA LYS A 330 19.43 -4.18 -3.57
C LYS A 330 18.94 -4.20 -2.13
N GLY A 331 19.86 -4.17 -1.15
CA GLY A 331 19.54 -4.14 0.27
C GLY A 331 19.15 -2.76 0.79
N GLU A 332 19.40 -1.71 0.01
CA GLU A 332 19.04 -0.33 0.34
C GLU A 332 17.55 -0.07 0.15
N ALA A 333 17.01 0.83 0.98
CA ALA A 333 15.61 1.26 0.92
C ALA A 333 15.37 2.26 -0.24
N LEU A 334 15.79 1.92 -1.46
CA LEU A 334 15.66 2.76 -2.65
C LEU A 334 14.24 2.66 -3.26
N PRO A 335 13.56 3.80 -3.52
CA PRO A 335 12.28 3.79 -4.21
C PRO A 335 12.45 3.48 -5.70
N THR A 336 11.39 2.99 -6.34
CA THR A 336 11.41 2.57 -7.75
C THR A 336 11.90 3.67 -8.70
N VAL A 337 11.58 4.94 -8.44
CA VAL A 337 12.07 6.07 -9.26
C VAL A 337 13.60 6.21 -9.19
N ILE A 338 14.20 6.01 -8.01
CA ILE A 338 15.65 6.07 -7.84
C ILE A 338 16.32 4.82 -8.39
N LYS A 339 15.71 3.63 -8.22
CA LYS A 339 16.19 2.41 -8.90
C LYS A 339 16.24 2.59 -10.41
N LYS A 340 15.24 3.24 -11.02
CA LYS A 340 15.25 3.60 -12.44
C LYS A 340 16.38 4.59 -12.78
N ALA A 341 16.59 5.62 -11.97
CA ALA A 341 17.66 6.60 -12.18
C ALA A 341 19.05 5.96 -12.14
N VAL A 342 19.30 5.10 -11.15
CA VAL A 342 20.58 4.37 -11.05
C VAL A 342 20.71 3.36 -12.20
N ALA A 343 19.65 2.64 -12.56
CA ALA A 343 19.67 1.69 -13.68
C ALA A 343 19.91 2.35 -15.05
N GLN A 344 19.53 3.62 -15.22
CA GLN A 344 19.84 4.40 -16.43
C GLN A 344 21.35 4.52 -16.66
N VAL A 345 22.13 4.56 -15.57
CA VAL A 345 23.59 4.73 -15.59
C VAL A 345 24.33 3.39 -15.43
N LEU A 346 23.75 2.50 -14.62
CA LEU A 346 24.27 1.18 -14.26
C LEU A 346 23.18 0.11 -14.53
N PRO A 347 23.00 -0.33 -15.79
CA PRO A 347 21.89 -1.22 -16.18
C PRO A 347 21.83 -2.55 -15.41
N THR A 348 22.95 -3.01 -14.87
CA THR A 348 23.07 -4.28 -14.14
C THR A 348 22.88 -4.14 -12.62
N ALA A 349 22.78 -2.93 -12.07
CA ALA A 349 22.77 -2.67 -10.62
C ALA A 349 21.64 -3.39 -9.87
N PHE A 350 20.51 -3.67 -10.55
CA PHE A 350 19.35 -4.35 -9.95
C PHE A 350 18.98 -5.66 -10.65
N ASN A 351 19.76 -6.13 -11.63
CA ASN A 351 19.51 -7.40 -12.29
C ASN A 351 19.71 -8.56 -11.31
N ASN A 352 18.85 -9.57 -11.35
CA ASN A 352 19.09 -10.82 -10.63
C ASN A 352 20.27 -11.54 -11.25
N THR A 353 21.47 -11.37 -10.66
CA THR A 353 22.56 -12.33 -10.79
C THR A 353 22.27 -13.58 -9.95
N GLU A 354 21.12 -14.20 -10.21
CA GLU A 354 20.97 -15.64 -10.14
C GLU A 354 20.67 -16.07 -11.57
N ARG A 355 21.71 -16.13 -12.40
CA ARG A 355 21.67 -17.08 -13.51
C ARG A 355 21.60 -18.44 -12.84
N LYS A 356 20.43 -19.08 -12.83
CA LYS A 356 20.37 -20.55 -12.76
C LYS A 356 21.43 -21.06 -13.73
N PRO A 357 22.31 -22.00 -13.33
CA PRO A 357 23.19 -22.64 -14.30
C PRO A 357 22.30 -23.15 -15.42
N ALA A 358 22.65 -22.79 -16.65
CA ALA A 358 22.02 -23.38 -17.81
C ALA A 358 22.19 -24.89 -17.66
N ASP A 359 21.09 -25.64 -17.61
CA ASP A 359 21.11 -27.07 -17.87
C ASP A 359 21.63 -27.24 -19.30
N ARG A 360 22.95 -27.33 -19.39
CA ARG A 360 23.67 -27.99 -20.47
C ARG A 360 23.93 -29.39 -19.95
N ASN A 361 23.12 -30.35 -20.39
CA ASN A 361 23.59 -31.55 -21.08
C ASN A 361 22.45 -32.58 -21.20
N ALA A 362 22.38 -33.13 -22.42
CA ALA A 362 21.91 -34.46 -22.81
C ALA A 362 20.43 -34.81 -22.59
#